data_AF-A0A7L1SCX1-F1
#
_entry.id   AF-A0A7L1SCX1-F1
#
_cell.length_a   1.000
_cell.length_b   1.000
_cell.length_c   1.000
_cell.angle_alpha   90.00
_cell.angle_beta   90.00
_cell.angle_gamma   90.00
#
_symmetry.space_group_name_H-M   'P 1'
#
loop_
_entity.id
_entity.type
_entity.pdbx_description
1 polymer ?
#
loop_
_entity_poly.entity_id
_entity_poly.type
_entity_poly.pdbx_seq_one_letter_code
_entity_poly.pdbx_strand_id
1 'polypeptide(L)'
;PAGPARRFPVAAVDEILRDVVGSALRERRYEPGPCREAAKDIAEVVRARVKALAVPRYKVVVVAHVGQLGGQSLQVGSRCLWDPQSDAFASYVFKNASLFAVTNVYGVYFE
;
A
#
# COMPACT_ATOMS: atom_id res chain seq x y z
N PRO A 1 15.08 -11.07 -22.87
CA PRO A 1 14.98 -11.63 -21.49
C PRO A 1 13.61 -12.28 -21.29
N ALA A 2 13.55 -13.46 -20.67
CA ALA A 2 12.27 -14.09 -20.34
C ALA A 2 11.66 -13.36 -19.13
N GLY A 3 10.40 -12.91 -19.26
CA GLY A 3 9.69 -12.21 -18.20
C GLY A 3 9.42 -13.08 -16.96
N PRO A 4 8.75 -12.54 -15.93
CA PRO A 4 8.49 -13.25 -14.68
C PRO A 4 7.70 -14.55 -14.93
N ALA A 5 8.13 -15.65 -14.29
CA ALA A 5 7.40 -16.92 -14.30
C ALA A 5 5.99 -16.78 -13.66
N ARG A 6 5.86 -15.87 -12.69
CA ARG A 6 4.58 -15.48 -12.07
C ARG A 6 4.52 -13.97 -11.95
N ARG A 7 3.48 -13.36 -12.52
CA ARG A 7 3.26 -11.91 -12.43
C ARG A 7 2.92 -11.47 -11.00
N PHE A 8 3.20 -10.21 -10.70
CA PHE A 8 2.79 -9.59 -9.44
C PHE A 8 1.25 -9.64 -9.27
N PRO A 9 0.73 -10.22 -8.18
CA PRO A 9 -0.69 -10.52 -8.02
C PRO A 9 -1.48 -9.32 -7.49
N VAL A 10 -1.65 -8.29 -8.32
CA VAL A 10 -2.29 -7.01 -7.94
C VAL A 10 -3.61 -7.19 -7.19
N ALA A 11 -4.52 -8.04 -7.67
CA ALA A 11 -5.82 -8.26 -7.03
C ALA A 11 -5.70 -8.78 -5.58
N ALA A 12 -4.79 -9.73 -5.31
CA ALA A 12 -4.56 -10.22 -3.95
C ALA A 12 -3.93 -9.14 -3.05
N VAL A 13 -3.08 -8.28 -3.63
CA VAL A 13 -2.50 -7.14 -2.91
C VAL A 13 -3.56 -6.08 -2.58
N ASP A 14 -4.50 -5.81 -3.49
CA ASP A 14 -5.63 -4.92 -3.24
C ASP A 14 -6.53 -5.42 -2.09
N GLU A 15 -6.77 -6.73 -2.01
CA GLU A 15 -7.50 -7.35 -0.90
C GLU A 15 -6.75 -7.20 0.44
N ILE A 16 -5.44 -7.45 0.45
CA ILE A 16 -4.58 -7.23 1.62
C ILE A 16 -4.66 -5.76 2.06
N LEU A 17 -4.55 -4.82 1.12
CA LEU A 17 -4.63 -3.40 1.39
C LEU A 17 -5.97 -3.02 2.04
N ARG A 18 -7.08 -3.45 1.44
CA ARG A 18 -8.43 -3.18 1.94
C ARG A 18 -8.63 -3.71 3.36
N ASP A 19 -8.19 -4.94 3.60
CA ASP A 19 -8.34 -5.61 4.89
C ASP A 19 -7.46 -4.96 5.98
N VAL A 20 -6.17 -4.77 5.73
CA VAL A 20 -5.23 -4.20 6.72
C VAL A 20 -5.59 -2.76 7.04
N VAL A 21 -5.80 -1.91 6.03
CA VAL A 21 -6.11 -0.49 6.23
C VAL A 21 -7.50 -0.34 6.88
N GLY A 22 -8.48 -1.11 6.42
CA GLY A 22 -9.82 -1.11 6.99
C GLY A 22 -9.82 -1.51 8.47
N SER A 23 -9.17 -2.62 8.81
CA SER A 23 -9.09 -3.11 10.19
C SER A 23 -8.35 -2.14 11.12
N ALA A 24 -7.29 -1.49 10.62
CA ALA A 24 -6.49 -0.57 11.43
C ALA A 24 -7.16 0.78 11.68
N LEU A 25 -7.98 1.27 10.74
CA LEU A 25 -8.43 2.67 10.72
C LEU A 25 -9.95 2.88 10.79
N ARG A 26 -10.79 1.86 10.60
CA ARG A 26 -12.25 2.02 10.54
C ARG A 26 -12.83 2.80 11.73
N GLU A 27 -12.54 2.34 12.95
CA GLU A 27 -13.03 2.94 14.19
C GLU A 27 -12.06 3.94 14.83
N ARG A 28 -10.94 4.27 14.14
CA ARG A 28 -9.89 5.13 14.70
C ARG A 28 -10.14 6.59 14.39
N ARG A 29 -10.02 7.44 15.41
CA ARG A 29 -10.01 8.90 15.25
C ARG A 29 -8.59 9.40 14.94
N TYR A 30 -8.48 10.50 14.20
CA TYR A 30 -7.17 11.12 13.95
C TYR A 30 -6.55 11.65 15.24
N GLU A 31 -5.35 11.13 15.55
CA GLU A 31 -4.47 11.62 16.60
C GLU A 31 -3.02 11.55 16.08
N PRO A 32 -2.23 12.65 16.11
CA PRO A 32 -0.95 12.72 15.39
C PRO A 32 0.04 11.60 15.73
N GLY A 33 0.26 11.32 17.03
CA GLY A 33 1.17 10.27 17.48
C GLY A 33 0.68 8.87 17.09
N PRO A 34 -0.53 8.45 17.54
CA PRO A 34 -1.09 7.15 17.18
C PRO A 34 -1.24 6.91 15.68
N CYS A 35 -1.60 7.93 14.89
CA CYS A 35 -1.71 7.80 13.44
C CYS A 35 -0.36 7.68 12.73
N ARG A 36 0.70 8.29 13.28
CA ARG A 36 2.07 8.08 12.80
C ARG A 36 2.49 6.62 12.97
N GLU A 37 2.26 6.04 14.16
CA GLU A 37 2.58 4.63 14.39
C GLU A 37 1.68 3.72 13.53
N ALA A 38 0.39 4.03 13.42
CA ALA A 38 -0.52 3.28 12.55
C ALA A 38 -0.05 3.27 11.09
N ALA A 39 0.45 4.39 10.55
CA ALA A 39 0.97 4.43 9.19
C ALA A 39 2.18 3.49 8.99
N LYS A 40 3.10 3.47 9.97
CA LYS A 40 4.26 2.56 9.99
C LYS A 40 3.82 1.11 10.08
N ASP A 41 2.91 0.79 11.01
CA ASP A 41 2.41 -0.57 11.23
C ASP A 41 1.67 -1.10 9.99
N ILE A 42 0.82 -0.27 9.36
CA ILE A 42 0.16 -0.61 8.10
C ILE A 42 1.20 -0.97 7.04
N ALA A 43 2.25 -0.16 6.87
CA ALA A 43 3.26 -0.41 5.86
C ALA A 43 3.99 -1.74 6.09
N GLU A 44 4.38 -2.04 7.33
CA GLU A 44 5.07 -3.30 7.66
C GLU A 44 4.14 -4.52 7.55
N VAL A 45 2.90 -4.44 8.04
CA VAL A 45 1.93 -5.55 7.95
C VAL A 45 1.58 -5.85 6.50
N VAL A 46 1.32 -4.82 5.67
CA VAL A 46 1.07 -4.99 4.23
C VAL A 46 2.29 -5.63 3.58
N ARG A 47 3.50 -5.11 3.83
CA ARG A 47 4.75 -5.66 3.28
C ARG A 47 4.94 -7.13 3.65
N ALA A 48 4.70 -7.49 4.91
CA ALA A 48 4.81 -8.86 5.39
C ALA A 48 3.79 -9.80 4.70
N ARG A 49 2.52 -9.39 4.61
CA ARG A 49 1.47 -10.18 3.94
C ARG A 49 1.71 -10.33 2.44
N VAL A 50 2.16 -9.28 1.76
CA VAL A 50 2.52 -9.35 0.34
C VAL A 50 3.71 -10.29 0.12
N LYS A 51 4.74 -10.23 0.98
CA LYS A 51 5.85 -11.20 0.93
C LYS A 51 5.38 -12.64 1.18
N ALA A 52 4.39 -12.85 2.03
CA ALA A 52 3.82 -14.17 2.31
C ALA A 52 3.07 -14.79 1.11
N LEU A 53 2.71 -14.00 0.08
CA LEU A 53 2.21 -14.54 -1.20
C LEU A 53 3.28 -15.31 -1.99
N ALA A 54 4.54 -15.26 -1.53
CA ALA A 54 5.68 -16.00 -2.05
C ALA A 54 5.86 -15.83 -3.57
N VAL A 55 5.67 -14.61 -4.07
CA VAL A 55 5.87 -14.29 -5.48
C VAL A 55 7.37 -14.08 -5.69
N PRO A 56 8.04 -14.97 -6.44
CA PRO A 56 9.49 -14.92 -6.56
C PRO A 56 9.90 -13.67 -7.33
N ARG A 57 11.11 -13.18 -7.04
CA ARG A 57 11.80 -12.18 -7.87
C ARG A 57 11.14 -10.81 -7.93
N TYR A 58 10.41 -10.43 -6.88
CA TYR A 58 9.90 -9.06 -6.72
C TYR A 58 10.49 -8.39 -5.48
N LYS A 59 11.03 -7.19 -5.66
CA LYS A 59 11.25 -6.23 -4.57
C LYS A 59 9.91 -5.54 -4.27
N VAL A 60 9.54 -5.51 -3.01
CA VAL A 60 8.27 -4.93 -2.54
C VAL A 60 8.55 -3.65 -1.76
N VAL A 61 7.97 -2.55 -2.22
CA VAL A 61 7.99 -1.24 -1.56
C VAL A 61 6.56 -0.89 -1.14
N VAL A 62 6.37 -0.47 0.10
CA VAL A 62 5.06 -0.04 0.62
C VAL A 62 5.18 1.38 1.16
N VAL A 63 4.27 2.25 0.76
CA VAL A 63 4.20 3.64 1.23
C VAL A 63 2.80 3.90 1.76
N ALA A 64 2.69 4.25 3.04
CA ALA A 64 1.42 4.56 3.70
C ALA A 64 1.40 6.02 4.17
N HIS A 65 0.30 6.70 3.91
CA HIS A 65 0.01 8.05 4.39
C HIS A 65 -1.26 7.99 5.23
N VAL A 66 -1.26 8.61 6.40
CA VAL A 66 -2.45 8.82 7.24
C VAL A 66 -2.49 10.29 7.62
N GLY A 67 -3.63 10.95 7.42
CA GLY A 67 -3.76 12.38 7.66
C GLY A 67 -5.14 12.77 8.17
N GLN A 68 -5.22 13.95 8.76
CA GLN A 68 -6.47 14.48 9.32
C GLN A 68 -7.42 14.93 8.20
N LEU A 69 -8.69 14.57 8.34
CA LEU A 69 -9.77 15.08 7.51
C LEU A 69 -10.29 16.40 8.12
N GLY A 70 -9.69 17.52 7.71
CA GLY A 70 -9.97 18.86 8.26
C GLY A 70 -10.44 19.90 7.24
N GLY A 71 -11.02 19.49 6.11
CA GLY A 71 -11.41 20.40 5.02
C GLY A 71 -10.27 20.83 4.09
N GLN A 72 -9.06 20.33 4.34
CA GLN A 72 -7.89 20.46 3.48
C GLN A 72 -7.93 19.52 2.28
N SER A 73 -7.29 19.91 1.18
CA SER A 73 -7.10 19.09 -0.02
C SER A 73 -5.72 18.42 0.00
N LEU A 74 -5.67 17.16 -0.43
CA LEU A 74 -4.41 16.43 -0.65
C LEU A 74 -4.47 15.74 -2.02
N GLN A 75 -3.39 15.89 -2.79
CA GLN A 75 -3.16 15.12 -4.01
C GLN A 75 -1.92 14.25 -3.83
N VAL A 76 -2.06 12.95 -4.06
CA VAL A 76 -0.95 12.00 -4.07
C VAL A 76 -0.76 11.51 -5.51
N GLY A 77 0.45 11.68 -6.04
CA GLY A 77 0.82 11.22 -7.37
C GLY A 77 2.15 10.48 -7.33
N SER A 78 2.29 9.47 -8.18
CA SER A 78 3.52 8.68 -8.34
C SER A 78 3.93 8.65 -9.81
N ARG A 79 5.24 8.76 -10.08
CA ARG A 79 5.84 8.51 -11.39
C ARG A 79 6.91 7.43 -11.23
N CYS A 80 6.93 6.47 -12.14
CA CYS A 80 7.80 5.30 -12.07
C CYS A 80 8.58 5.16 -13.38
N LEU A 81 9.87 4.83 -13.26
CA LEU A 81 10.67 4.30 -14.36
C LEU A 81 10.78 2.80 -14.14
N TRP A 82 9.96 2.03 -14.85
CA TRP A 82 9.76 0.60 -14.62
C TRP A 82 9.33 -0.11 -15.91
N ASP A 83 9.45 -1.43 -15.96
CA ASP A 83 9.02 -2.25 -17.10
C ASP A 83 7.52 -2.59 -16.99
N PRO A 84 6.65 -2.09 -17.90
CA PRO A 84 5.21 -2.33 -17.84
C PRO A 84 4.81 -3.79 -18.06
N GLN A 85 5.72 -4.66 -18.52
CA GLN A 85 5.44 -6.08 -18.70
C GLN A 85 5.64 -6.90 -17.42
N SER A 86 6.52 -6.46 -16.53
CA SER A 86 6.95 -7.23 -15.36
C SER A 86 6.64 -6.54 -14.04
N ASP A 87 6.74 -5.22 -13.98
CA ASP A 87 6.48 -4.40 -12.79
C ASP A 87 5.01 -4.04 -12.65
N ALA A 88 4.55 -3.87 -11.41
CA ALA A 88 3.17 -3.49 -11.13
C ALA A 88 3.03 -2.75 -9.79
N PHE A 89 1.86 -2.18 -9.57
CA PHE A 89 1.48 -1.56 -8.30
C PHE A 89 0.03 -1.86 -7.94
N ALA A 90 -0.28 -1.63 -6.67
CA ALA A 90 -1.61 -1.66 -6.09
C ALA A 90 -1.78 -0.43 -5.19
N SER A 91 -2.98 0.14 -5.13
CA SER A 91 -3.25 1.35 -4.35
C SER A 91 -4.62 1.27 -3.70
N TYR A 92 -4.70 1.71 -2.45
CA TYR A 92 -5.96 1.78 -1.72
C TYR A 92 -6.10 3.10 -0.97
N VAL A 93 -7.28 3.69 -1.09
CA VAL A 93 -7.67 4.94 -0.42
C VAL A 93 -8.77 4.62 0.59
N PHE A 94 -8.57 5.06 1.82
CA PHE A 94 -9.52 4.91 2.92
C PHE A 94 -9.89 6.28 3.49
N LYS A 95 -11.12 6.42 3.98
CA LYS A 95 -11.61 7.61 4.65
C LYS A 95 -12.64 7.23 5.71
N ASN A 96 -12.58 7.88 6.87
CA ASN A 96 -13.65 7.86 7.87
C ASN A 96 -14.04 9.30 8.25
N ALA A 97 -14.76 9.45 9.38
CA ALA A 97 -15.23 10.76 9.84
C ALA A 97 -14.13 11.76 10.23
N SER A 98 -12.90 11.32 10.52
CA SER A 98 -11.84 12.17 11.08
C SER A 98 -10.50 12.12 10.35
N LEU A 99 -10.25 11.06 9.57
CA LEU A 99 -8.98 10.86 8.87
C LEU A 99 -9.17 10.29 7.47
N PHE A 100 -8.12 10.37 6.68
CA PHE A 100 -7.94 9.62 5.45
C PHE A 100 -6.64 8.82 5.50
N ALA A 101 -6.55 7.80 4.66
CA ALA A 101 -5.31 7.09 4.40
C ALA A 101 -5.14 6.75 2.92
N VAL A 102 -3.90 6.78 2.45
CA VAL A 102 -3.52 6.35 1.10
C VAL A 102 -2.34 5.40 1.23
N THR A 103 -2.51 4.17 0.79
CA THR A 103 -1.46 3.14 0.85
C THR A 103 -1.17 2.61 -0.54
N ASN A 104 0.10 2.66 -0.95
CA ASN A 104 0.58 2.19 -2.24
C ASN A 104 1.58 1.04 -2.04
N VAL A 105 1.47 0.01 -2.86
CA VAL A 105 2.42 -1.10 -2.93
C VAL A 105 2.99 -1.17 -4.33
N TYR A 106 4.32 -1.17 -4.44
CA TYR A 106 5.03 -1.34 -5.70
C TYR A 106 5.75 -2.68 -5.69
N GLY A 107 5.49 -3.50 -6.71
CA GLY A 107 6.21 -4.73 -7.00
C GLY A 107 7.13 -4.49 -8.19
N VAL A 108 8.44 -4.44 -7.93
CA VAL A 108 9.47 -4.27 -8.97
C VAL A 108 10.18 -5.59 -9.18
N TYR A 109 10.08 -6.15 -10.38
CA TYR A 109 10.72 -7.38 -10.79
C TYR A 109 12.24 -7.21 -10.75
N PHE A 110 12.90 -8.22 -10.20
CA PHE A 110 14.34 -8.26 -10.00
C PHE A 110 14.90 -9.49 -10.74
N GLU A 111 15.59 -9.22 -11.85
CA GLU A 111 16.41 -10.21 -12.58
C GLU A 111 17.68 -10.63 -11.79
#